data_AF-T0T0G8-F1
#
_entry.id   AF-T0T0G8-F1
#
_cell.length_a   1.000
_cell.length_b   1.000
_cell.length_c   1.000
_cell.angle_alpha   90.00
_cell.angle_beta   90.00
_cell.angle_gamma   90.00
#
_symmetry.space_group_name_H-M   'P 1'
#
loop_
_entity.id
_entity.type
_entity.pdbx_description
1 polymer ?
#
loop_
_entity_poly.entity_id
_entity_poly.type
_entity_poly.pdbx_seq_one_letter_code
_entity_poly.pdbx_strand_id
1 'polypeptide(L)'
;MKFVKRYFNLHTFKYSNLEQSIMLVLTAPVIYSMIIPAIILDLFIYIYQNICFPVYGIEKVDRSHYIAFDRHKLSYLNSIQKINCTYCSYFNGLIAYVREVASRTEKYWCPIKHSIRKKGLHKRHKEFFEYGDESFVNDKRNNVGG
;
A
#
# COMPACT_ATOMS: atom_id res chain seq x y z
N MET A 1 -19.64 3.90 -19.63
CA MET A 1 -18.84 2.70 -20.00
C MET A 1 -18.05 2.86 -21.31
N LYS A 2 -17.28 3.95 -21.50
CA LYS A 2 -16.44 4.16 -22.71
C LYS A 2 -14.93 3.94 -22.46
N PHE A 3 -14.52 3.77 -21.20
CA PHE A 3 -13.11 3.64 -20.80
C PHE A 3 -12.53 2.21 -20.97
N VAL A 4 -13.36 1.18 -20.79
CA VAL A 4 -12.91 -0.23 -20.83
C VAL A 4 -12.60 -0.71 -22.25
N LYS A 5 -13.29 -0.17 -23.27
CA LYS A 5 -13.09 -0.58 -24.67
C LYS A 5 -11.71 -0.21 -25.24
N ARG A 6 -11.02 0.78 -24.66
CA ARG A 6 -9.69 1.23 -25.11
C ARG A 6 -8.55 0.32 -24.62
N TYR A 7 -8.79 -0.50 -23.60
CA TYR A 7 -7.83 -1.50 -23.10
C TYR A 7 -7.85 -2.81 -23.89
N PHE A 8 -8.98 -3.15 -24.52
CA PHE A 8 -9.14 -4.44 -25.20
C PHE A 8 -8.46 -4.50 -26.58
N ASN A 9 -8.21 -3.35 -27.22
CA ASN A 9 -7.47 -3.26 -28.49
C ASN A 9 -5.94 -3.40 -28.35
N LEU A 10 -5.42 -3.53 -27.13
CA LEU A 10 -3.98 -3.77 -26.88
C LEU A 10 -3.61 -5.26 -26.89
N HIS A 11 -4.59 -6.16 -27.02
CA HIS A 11 -4.35 -7.61 -26.87
C HIS A 11 -3.96 -8.36 -28.15
N THR A 12 -3.84 -7.66 -29.28
CA THR A 12 -3.22 -8.17 -30.51
C THR A 12 -2.20 -7.17 -31.05
N PHE A 13 -1.40 -6.55 -30.17
CA PHE A 13 -0.23 -5.80 -30.62
C PHE A 13 0.85 -6.80 -31.04
N LYS A 14 0.69 -7.33 -32.26
CA LYS A 14 1.81 -7.63 -33.14
C LYS A 14 2.77 -6.45 -32.97
N TYR A 15 3.96 -6.69 -32.40
CA TYR A 15 4.97 -5.67 -32.15
C TYR A 15 5.29 -4.95 -33.46
N SER A 16 4.52 -3.90 -33.77
CA SER A 16 4.56 -3.22 -35.06
C SER A 16 5.62 -2.12 -35.09
N ASN A 17 6.25 -1.83 -33.95
CA ASN A 17 7.32 -0.86 -33.80
C ASN A 17 8.41 -1.46 -32.90
N LEU A 18 9.51 -1.93 -33.50
CA LEU A 18 10.70 -2.47 -32.82
C LEU A 18 11.20 -1.56 -31.68
N GLU A 19 11.04 -0.24 -31.86
CA GLU A 19 11.33 0.83 -30.89
C GLU A 19 10.68 0.64 -29.51
N GLN A 20 9.40 0.25 -29.44
CA GLN A 20 8.69 0.13 -28.15
C GLN A 20 9.14 -1.10 -27.35
N SER A 21 9.48 -2.21 -28.02
CA SER A 21 10.06 -3.38 -27.37
C SER A 21 11.42 -3.07 -26.76
N ILE A 22 12.24 -2.30 -27.48
CA ILE A 22 13.57 -1.90 -27.04
C ILE A 22 13.46 -1.01 -25.79
N MET A 23 12.57 -0.01 -25.79
CA MET A 23 12.34 0.84 -24.63
C MET A 23 11.84 0.07 -23.41
N LEU A 24 10.99 -0.95 -23.61
CA LEU A 24 10.50 -1.78 -22.52
C LEU A 24 11.62 -2.64 -21.90
N VAL A 25 12.50 -3.20 -22.74
CA VAL A 25 13.67 -3.98 -22.30
C VAL A 25 14.70 -3.09 -21.60
N LEU A 26 14.91 -1.86 -22.08
CA LEU A 26 15.81 -0.89 -21.46
C LEU A 26 15.32 -0.39 -20.10
N THR A 27 14.00 -0.21 -19.94
CA THR A 27 13.41 0.27 -18.68
C THR A 27 13.11 -0.84 -17.68
N ALA A 28 13.04 -2.10 -18.13
CA ALA A 28 12.81 -3.25 -17.26
C ALA A 28 13.79 -3.31 -16.07
N PRO A 29 15.13 -3.19 -16.24
CA PRO A 29 16.06 -3.17 -15.11
C PRO A 29 15.72 -2.13 -14.05
N VAL A 30 15.26 -0.95 -14.45
CA VAL A 30 14.88 0.15 -13.53
C VAL A 30 13.58 -0.17 -12.80
N ILE A 31 12.59 -0.75 -13.47
CA ILE A 31 11.33 -1.15 -12.84
C ILE A 31 11.58 -2.28 -11.83
N TYR A 32 12.34 -3.29 -12.23
CA TYR A 32 12.64 -4.44 -11.38
C TYR A 32 13.60 -4.09 -10.23
N SER A 33 14.45 -3.07 -10.36
CA SER A 33 15.31 -2.63 -9.25
C SER A 33 14.51 -2.11 -8.05
N MET A 34 13.30 -1.58 -8.26
CA MET A 34 12.41 -1.14 -7.17
C MET A 34 11.93 -2.29 -6.26
N ILE A 35 12.09 -3.55 -6.66
CA ILE A 35 11.80 -4.70 -5.79
C ILE A 35 12.69 -4.65 -4.54
N ILE A 36 13.94 -4.23 -4.68
CA ILE A 36 14.91 -4.17 -3.57
C ILE A 36 14.39 -3.24 -2.45
N PRO A 37 14.12 -1.94 -2.70
CA PRO A 37 13.59 -1.07 -1.65
C PRO A 37 12.22 -1.53 -1.14
N ALA A 38 11.38 -2.14 -1.98
CA ALA A 38 10.09 -2.67 -1.54
C ALA A 38 10.24 -3.83 -0.54
N ILE A 39 11.15 -4.77 -0.78
CA ILE A 39 11.44 -5.88 0.16
C ILE A 39 12.04 -5.34 1.46
N ILE A 40 12.97 -4.39 1.38
CA ILE A 40 13.56 -3.75 2.56
C ILE A 40 12.44 -3.08 3.39
N LEU A 41 11.57 -2.29 2.76
CA LEU A 41 10.46 -1.66 3.45
C LEU A 41 9.52 -2.70 4.10
N ASP A 42 9.18 -3.78 3.40
CA ASP A 42 8.32 -4.85 3.93
C ASP A 42 8.95 -5.48 5.19
N LEU A 43 10.24 -5.79 5.14
CA LEU A 43 10.99 -6.36 6.26
C LEU A 43 11.02 -5.41 7.47
N PHE A 44 11.34 -4.13 7.25
CA PHE A 44 11.41 -3.14 8.33
C PHE A 44 10.03 -2.94 8.97
N ILE A 45 8.97 -2.88 8.18
CA ILE A 45 7.61 -2.73 8.69
C ILE A 45 7.16 -3.97 9.45
N TYR A 46 7.51 -5.17 8.97
CA TYR A 46 7.26 -6.42 9.68
C TYR A 46 7.96 -6.47 11.04
N ILE A 47 9.24 -6.10 11.10
CA ILE A 47 10.01 -6.05 12.36
C ILE A 47 9.42 -4.98 13.29
N TYR A 48 9.16 -3.79 12.76
CA TYR A 48 8.58 -2.67 13.51
C TYR A 48 7.26 -3.06 14.19
N GLN A 49 6.30 -3.63 13.46
CA GLN A 49 5.04 -4.02 14.08
C GLN A 49 5.23 -5.16 15.08
N ASN A 50 6.14 -6.11 14.82
CA ASN A 50 6.33 -7.25 15.74
C ASN A 50 6.95 -6.85 17.07
N ILE A 51 7.80 -5.82 17.08
CA ILE A 51 8.45 -5.32 18.30
C ILE A 51 7.56 -4.28 18.97
N CYS A 52 7.14 -3.25 18.23
CA CYS A 52 6.46 -2.10 18.83
C CYS A 52 5.00 -2.38 19.19
N PHE A 53 4.25 -3.12 18.36
CA PHE A 53 2.80 -3.23 18.59
C PHE A 53 2.46 -4.00 19.87
N PRO A 54 3.14 -5.12 20.22
CA PRO A 54 2.93 -5.77 21.51
C PRO A 54 3.27 -4.87 22.71
N VAL A 55 4.33 -4.05 22.60
CA VAL A 55 4.73 -3.11 23.66
C VAL A 55 3.66 -2.05 23.90
N TYR A 56 3.00 -1.58 22.83
CA TYR A 56 1.95 -0.56 22.91
C TYR A 56 0.52 -1.13 23.01
N GLY A 57 0.35 -2.46 23.08
CA GLY A 57 -0.98 -3.11 23.09
C GLY A 57 -1.77 -2.93 21.79
N ILE A 58 -1.11 -2.62 20.68
CA ILE A 58 -1.74 -2.44 19.37
C ILE A 58 -1.90 -3.82 18.70
N GLU A 59 -3.05 -4.08 18.05
CA GLU A 59 -3.26 -5.30 17.30
C GLU A 59 -2.36 -5.33 16.04
N LYS A 60 -1.71 -6.47 15.76
CA LYS A 60 -0.87 -6.66 14.57
C LYS A 60 -1.70 -6.64 13.28
N VAL A 61 -1.09 -6.14 12.21
CA VAL A 61 -1.71 -6.13 10.88
C VAL A 61 -1.33 -7.42 10.16
N ASP A 62 -2.33 -8.19 9.77
CA ASP A 62 -2.11 -9.36 8.93
C ASP A 62 -1.83 -8.92 7.49
N ARG A 63 -0.63 -9.27 7.01
CA ARG A 63 -0.15 -9.00 5.65
C ARG A 63 -0.94 -9.77 4.58
N SER A 64 -1.49 -10.94 4.91
CA SER A 64 -2.20 -11.81 3.96
C SER A 64 -3.45 -11.13 3.37
N HIS A 65 -4.10 -10.26 4.13
CA HIS A 65 -5.27 -9.49 3.68
C HIS A 65 -4.94 -8.40 2.66
N TYR A 66 -3.67 -8.03 2.50
CA TYR A 66 -3.25 -6.93 1.63
C TYR A 66 -2.58 -7.41 0.35
N ILE A 67 -1.81 -8.50 0.43
CA ILE A 67 -1.06 -9.03 -0.71
C ILE A 67 -1.74 -10.31 -1.19
N ALA A 68 -2.57 -10.17 -2.22
CA ALA A 68 -3.25 -11.28 -2.86
C ALA A 68 -2.62 -11.60 -4.23
N PHE A 69 -2.27 -12.87 -4.43
CA PHE A 69 -1.75 -13.38 -5.68
C PHE A 69 -2.78 -14.31 -6.32
N ASP A 70 -3.95 -13.82 -6.74
CA ASP A 70 -4.98 -14.72 -7.33
C ASP A 70 -4.86 -14.86 -8.86
N ARG A 71 -4.21 -13.88 -9.48
CA ARG A 71 -4.21 -13.70 -10.94
C ARG A 71 -3.22 -14.61 -11.69
N HIS A 72 -2.41 -15.40 -10.97
CA HIS A 72 -1.49 -16.38 -11.58
C HIS A 72 -2.23 -17.57 -12.22
N LYS A 73 -3.45 -17.87 -11.74
CA LYS A 73 -4.29 -18.99 -12.22
C LYS A 73 -5.06 -18.68 -13.50
N LEU A 74 -5.03 -17.43 -13.99
CA LEU A 74 -5.70 -17.05 -15.24
C LEU A 74 -4.98 -17.71 -16.42
N SER A 75 -5.69 -18.58 -17.13
CA SER A 75 -5.15 -19.43 -18.23
C SER A 75 -4.89 -18.64 -19.51
N TYR A 76 -5.52 -17.48 -19.69
CA TYR A 76 -5.38 -16.64 -20.89
C TYR A 76 -4.22 -15.63 -20.82
N LEU A 77 -3.47 -15.57 -19.70
CA LEU A 77 -2.32 -14.68 -19.55
C LEU A 77 -1.02 -15.40 -19.92
N ASN A 78 -0.14 -14.71 -20.67
CA ASN A 78 1.20 -15.20 -20.96
C ASN A 78 2.11 -15.08 -19.72
N SER A 79 3.19 -15.88 -19.63
CA SER A 79 4.08 -15.94 -18.45
C SER A 79 4.64 -14.57 -18.05
N ILE A 80 5.06 -13.73 -19.02
CA ILE A 80 5.56 -12.38 -18.75
C ILE A 80 4.48 -11.47 -18.17
N GLN A 81 3.24 -11.57 -18.66
CA GLN A 81 2.12 -10.80 -18.15
C GLN A 81 1.78 -11.22 -16.71
N LYS A 82 1.94 -12.50 -16.37
CA LYS A 82 1.77 -12.98 -14.99
C LYS A 82 2.81 -12.37 -14.06
N ILE A 83 4.09 -12.31 -14.47
CA ILE A 83 5.16 -11.69 -13.66
C ILE A 83 4.85 -10.22 -13.38
N ASN A 84 4.52 -9.45 -14.42
CA ASN A 84 4.16 -8.03 -14.26
C ASN A 84 2.90 -7.86 -13.38
N CYS A 85 1.91 -8.75 -13.51
CA CYS A 85 0.72 -8.72 -12.67
C CYS A 85 1.05 -8.98 -11.20
N THR A 86 1.91 -9.97 -10.91
CA THR A 86 2.40 -10.27 -9.56
C THR A 86 3.18 -9.10 -8.99
N TYR A 87 4.07 -8.49 -9.79
CA TYR A 87 4.81 -7.28 -9.41
C TYR A 87 3.86 -6.17 -8.97
N CYS A 88 2.91 -5.78 -9.81
CA CYS A 88 1.97 -4.71 -9.48
C CYS A 88 1.09 -5.06 -8.29
N SER A 89 0.67 -6.32 -8.15
CA SER A 89 -0.14 -6.77 -7.00
C SER A 89 0.65 -6.70 -5.70
N TYR A 90 1.93 -7.09 -5.72
CA TYR A 90 2.83 -7.00 -4.57
C TYR A 90 3.02 -5.55 -4.12
N PHE A 91 3.38 -4.63 -5.03
CA PHE A 91 3.62 -3.23 -4.66
C PHE A 91 2.36 -2.55 -4.11
N ASN A 92 1.22 -2.70 -4.80
CA ASN A 92 -0.02 -2.08 -4.32
C ASN A 92 -0.46 -2.66 -2.98
N GLY A 93 -0.34 -3.98 -2.81
CA GLY A 93 -0.63 -4.65 -1.54
C GLY A 93 0.30 -4.20 -0.42
N LEU A 94 1.61 -4.13 -0.69
CA LEU A 94 2.61 -3.66 0.26
C LEU A 94 2.31 -2.23 0.73
N ILE A 95 2.06 -1.30 -0.18
CA ILE A 95 1.74 0.10 0.19
C ILE A 95 0.46 0.17 1.02
N ALA A 96 -0.56 -0.64 0.70
CA ALA A 96 -1.79 -0.70 1.48
C ALA A 96 -1.55 -1.26 2.90
N TYR A 97 -0.70 -2.28 3.03
CA TYR A 97 -0.29 -2.85 4.32
C TYR A 97 0.50 -1.85 5.16
N VAL A 98 1.52 -1.20 4.59
CA VAL A 98 2.33 -0.17 5.28
C VAL A 98 1.43 0.97 5.76
N ARG A 99 0.48 1.38 4.93
CA ARG A 99 -0.49 2.42 5.27
C ARG A 99 -1.42 2.03 6.42
N GLU A 100 -1.83 0.77 6.51
CA GLU A 100 -2.60 0.28 7.66
C GLU A 100 -1.76 0.29 8.94
N VAL A 101 -0.52 -0.19 8.89
CA VAL A 101 0.41 -0.15 10.03
C VAL A 101 0.59 1.29 10.50
N ALA A 102 0.87 2.21 9.59
CA ALA A 102 1.00 3.63 9.90
C ALA A 102 -0.30 4.23 10.46
N SER A 103 -1.47 3.82 9.97
CA SER A 103 -2.77 4.28 10.48
C SER A 103 -3.02 3.85 11.93
N ARG A 104 -2.62 2.63 12.31
CA ARG A 104 -2.74 2.14 13.69
C ARG A 104 -1.75 2.87 14.61
N THR A 105 -0.53 3.10 14.14
CA THR A 105 0.45 3.93 14.85
C THR A 105 -0.07 5.35 15.03
N GLU A 106 -0.59 6.00 13.97
CA GLU A 106 -1.10 7.37 14.04
C GLU A 106 -2.24 7.50 15.05
N LYS A 107 -3.17 6.52 15.07
CA LYS A 107 -4.26 6.47 16.06
C LYS A 107 -3.74 6.40 17.50
N TYR A 108 -2.67 5.66 17.77
CA TYR A 108 -2.09 5.53 19.11
C TYR A 108 -1.35 6.81 19.54
N TRP A 109 -0.52 7.37 18.66
CA TRP A 109 0.36 8.47 19.03
C TRP A 109 -0.33 9.84 18.97
N CYS A 110 -1.09 10.12 17.92
CA CYS A 110 -1.68 11.43 17.66
C CYS A 110 -2.97 11.32 16.83
N PRO A 111 -4.13 11.01 17.44
CA PRO A 111 -5.41 10.95 16.76
C PRO A 111 -5.98 12.36 16.53
N ILE A 112 -5.19 13.30 16.04
CA ILE A 112 -5.61 14.68 15.73
C ILE A 112 -5.56 14.87 14.22
N LYS A 113 -6.63 15.41 13.64
CA LYS A 113 -6.69 15.73 12.21
C LYS A 113 -5.63 16.80 11.88
N HIS A 114 -5.00 16.65 10.72
CA HIS A 114 -4.10 17.67 10.21
C HIS A 114 -4.89 18.91 9.75
N SER A 115 -4.35 20.11 9.95
CA SER A 115 -4.94 21.37 9.47
C SER A 115 -5.07 21.42 7.94
N ILE A 116 -4.11 20.81 7.23
CA ILE A 116 -4.15 20.68 5.77
C ILE A 116 -4.87 19.39 5.38
N ARG A 117 -5.88 19.51 4.50
CA ARG A 117 -6.58 18.35 3.93
C ARG A 117 -5.65 17.54 3.02
N LYS A 118 -5.25 16.36 3.47
CA LYS A 118 -4.44 15.40 2.69
C LYS A 118 -5.34 14.47 1.87
N LYS A 119 -4.92 14.15 0.64
CA LYS A 119 -5.56 13.10 -0.18
C LYS A 119 -5.18 11.72 0.35
N GLY A 120 -6.07 10.74 0.18
CA GLY A 120 -5.86 9.40 0.71
C GLY A 120 -5.85 9.44 2.23
N LEU A 121 -7.01 9.69 2.84
CA LEU A 121 -7.23 9.52 4.28
C LEU A 121 -7.55 8.05 4.58
N HIS A 122 -7.03 7.51 5.68
CA HIS A 122 -7.36 6.15 6.08
C HIS A 122 -8.71 6.11 6.81
N LYS A 123 -9.33 4.93 6.91
CA LYS A 123 -10.69 4.79 7.49
C LYS A 123 -10.80 5.42 8.89
N ARG A 124 -9.78 5.23 9.73
CA ARG A 124 -9.70 5.74 11.11
C ARG A 124 -9.59 7.27 11.24
N HIS A 125 -9.32 8.01 10.16
CA HIS A 125 -9.18 9.47 10.23
C HIS A 125 -10.52 10.16 10.53
N LYS A 126 -11.64 9.44 10.39
CA LYS A 126 -12.97 9.92 10.82
C LYS A 126 -13.12 9.95 12.34
N GLU A 127 -12.39 9.12 13.05
CA GLU A 127 -12.43 8.98 14.52
C GLU A 127 -11.46 9.95 15.22
N PHE A 128 -10.71 10.75 14.46
CA PHE A 128 -9.70 11.66 15.01
C PHE A 128 -10.33 12.98 15.48
N PHE A 129 -9.78 13.53 16.56
CA PHE A 129 -10.10 14.85 17.08
C PHE A 129 -9.84 15.93 16.04
N GLU A 130 -10.61 17.01 16.08
CA GLU A 130 -10.41 18.11 15.14
C GLU A 130 -9.13 18.88 15.45
N TYR A 131 -8.55 19.51 14.43
CA TYR A 131 -7.35 20.30 14.63
C TYR A 131 -7.65 21.49 15.56
N GLY A 132 -6.87 21.62 16.64
CA GLY A 132 -7.07 22.67 17.65
C GLY A 132 -8.09 22.33 18.74
N ASP A 133 -8.59 21.09 18.78
CA ASP A 133 -9.49 20.64 19.84
C ASP A 133 -8.71 20.29 21.12
N GLU A 134 -8.87 21.11 22.16
CA GLU A 134 -8.23 20.93 23.47
C GLU A 134 -8.84 19.77 24.28
N SER A 135 -9.99 19.23 23.87
CA SER A 135 -10.61 18.07 24.54
C SER A 135 -9.69 16.83 24.52
N PHE A 136 -8.78 16.74 23.56
CA PHE A 136 -7.73 15.71 23.52
C PHE A 136 -6.83 15.72 24.77
N VAL A 137 -6.48 16.90 25.30
CA VAL A 137 -5.64 17.02 26.51
C VAL A 137 -6.36 16.48 27.73
N ASN A 138 -7.68 16.70 27.81
CA ASN A 138 -8.52 16.22 28.90
C ASN A 138 -8.77 14.71 28.80
N ASP A 139 -9.00 14.18 27.59
CA ASP A 139 -9.17 12.74 27.37
C ASP A 139 -7.89 11.94 27.70
N LYS A 140 -6.72 12.44 27.30
CA LYS A 140 -5.43 11.83 27.70
C LYS A 140 -5.19 11.86 29.21
N ARG A 141 -5.61 12.92 29.92
CA ARG A 141 -5.48 12.98 31.38
C ARG A 141 -6.39 11.96 32.07
N ASN A 142 -7.63 11.80 31.60
CA ASN A 142 -8.60 10.88 32.21
C ASN A 142 -8.26 9.40 32.00
N ASN A 143 -7.64 9.04 30.86
CA ASN A 143 -7.25 7.65 30.57
C ASN A 143 -5.91 7.20 31.21
N VAL A 144 -5.10 8.11 31.74
CA VAL A 144 -3.81 7.78 32.40
C VAL A 144 -3.93 7.77 33.93
N GLY A 145 -5.07 8.22 34.47
CA GLY A 145 -5.37 8.26 35.90
C GLY A 145 -6.25 7.13 36.44
N GLY A 146 -6.49 6.07 35.66
CA GLY A 146 -7.32 4.91 36.03
C GLY A 146 -6.54 3.60 36.04
#